data_AF-A0A9X4KIB7-F1
#
_entry.id   AF-A0A9X4KIB7-F1
#
_cell.length_a   1.000
_cell.length_b   1.000
_cell.length_c   1.000
_cell.angle_alpha   90.00
_cell.angle_beta   90.00
_cell.angle_gamma   90.00
#
_symmetry.space_group_name_H-M   'P 1'
#
loop_
_entity.id
_entity.type
_entity.pdbx_description
1 polymer ?
#
loop_
_entity_poly.entity_id
_entity_poly.type
_entity_poly.pdbx_seq_one_letter_code
_entity_poly.pdbx_strand_id
1 'polypeptide(L)'
;MCVKKRLLDKMMPYASIHHFGSFSFKGSGASEVSQNSVLLLIQSFDTAAIQAWASKSKLQVYAFPAGGKWTALALKNGLYSSPKRAQSLSLALNAVVIDFKFFADYYMELSVFDHGEQIAYDHREMGEAEGNKTKISSYERLKPYAENPGEIDLIQAETEHYEVLAILKRAFAWRDIEQFEYDFFAQSDPETLERYEAQQLSGKKPISVSKIIVDVCGEELRIQGYVEDPEKSERHGKYHNLYFKKMIGEFMYYVSFHFGEGELKVGYHYPSDLPPEEYFKQEAAGLKETYVYKSEKALKQQLKLALEKILAIGIPYLEAQIHESFDLNEALEQSADPYYESIGFSVRRETLAQWMSQGAEFGYENNKFRIIYKMESNRTCLNIYLTHQEERSYLISVLSEMMENGLLPFKFKNYRALEVEAYFLAFRNKAEFISRLEGTYPYIELALNYLQKNPAKA
;
A
#
# COMPACT_ATOMS: atom_id res chain seq x y z
N MET A 1 -29.87 35.75 11.06
CA MET A 1 -28.64 36.26 10.40
C MET A 1 -27.47 35.96 11.32
N CYS A 2 -26.73 34.86 11.14
CA CYS A 2 -25.70 34.55 10.13
C CYS A 2 -24.30 34.62 10.77
N VAL A 3 -23.95 33.62 11.58
CA VAL A 3 -22.57 33.28 11.96
C VAL A 3 -22.41 31.75 11.98
N LYS A 4 -22.88 31.07 10.93
CA LYS A 4 -22.65 29.63 10.69
C LYS A 4 -22.05 29.35 9.30
N LYS A 5 -21.56 30.39 8.61
CA LYS A 5 -21.17 30.33 7.18
C LYS A 5 -19.70 30.70 6.90
N ARG A 6 -18.77 30.50 7.84
CA ARG A 6 -17.33 30.83 7.62
C ARG A 6 -16.32 29.74 7.97
N LEU A 7 -16.77 28.53 8.31
CA LEU A 7 -15.87 27.40 8.60
C LEU A 7 -15.97 26.24 7.62
N LEU A 8 -16.87 26.31 6.62
CA LEU A 8 -17.04 25.25 5.61
C LEU A 8 -16.30 25.52 4.28
N ASP A 9 -15.75 26.73 4.07
CA ASP A 9 -15.11 27.11 2.79
C ASP A 9 -13.56 27.04 2.82
N LYS A 10 -12.95 26.37 3.81
CA LYS A 10 -11.47 26.25 3.90
C LYS A 10 -10.93 24.82 4.03
N MET A 11 -11.77 23.80 3.84
CA MET A 11 -11.32 22.41 3.85
C MET A 11 -11.96 21.62 2.70
N MET A 12 -11.49 21.82 1.47
CA MET A 12 -11.35 20.82 0.40
C MET A 12 -10.53 21.46 -0.73
N PRO A 13 -9.49 20.77 -1.24
CA PRO A 13 -9.73 20.07 -2.51
C PRO A 13 -8.91 18.78 -2.60
N TYR A 14 -9.43 17.66 -2.08
CA TYR A 14 -8.93 16.33 -2.44
C TYR A 14 -10.05 15.29 -2.34
N ALA A 15 -11.01 15.39 -3.26
CA ALA A 15 -11.78 14.22 -3.67
C ALA A 15 -11.05 13.62 -4.88
N SER A 16 -9.94 12.93 -4.63
CA SER A 16 -9.35 12.03 -5.61
C SER A 16 -10.20 10.78 -5.67
N ILE A 17 -10.74 10.52 -6.87
CA ILE A 17 -11.39 9.28 -7.28
C ILE A 17 -10.41 8.14 -7.02
N HIS A 18 -10.58 7.43 -5.91
CA HIS A 18 -9.87 6.19 -5.65
C HIS A 18 -10.60 5.04 -6.33
N HIS A 19 -9.78 4.15 -6.91
CA HIS A 19 -10.14 2.98 -7.67
C HIS A 19 -11.18 2.10 -6.97
N PHE A 20 -12.08 1.54 -7.78
CA PHE A 20 -12.91 0.40 -7.43
C PHE A 20 -12.03 -0.77 -7.00
N GLY A 21 -12.20 -1.23 -5.77
CA GLY A 21 -11.54 -2.41 -5.22
C GLY A 21 -12.57 -3.27 -4.47
N SER A 22 -12.71 -4.50 -4.96
CA SER A 22 -13.20 -5.72 -4.31
C SER A 22 -14.45 -5.63 -3.41
N PHE A 23 -15.56 -6.19 -3.90
CA PHE A 23 -16.64 -6.71 -3.07
C PHE A 23 -16.78 -8.22 -3.32
N SER A 24 -16.64 -9.02 -2.27
CA SER A 24 -16.98 -10.45 -2.27
C SER A 24 -18.43 -10.63 -1.86
N PHE A 25 -19.17 -11.52 -2.52
CA PHE A 25 -20.40 -12.07 -1.98
C PHE A 25 -20.28 -13.60 -1.88
N LYS A 26 -20.26 -14.11 -0.65
CA LYS A 26 -20.42 -15.55 -0.39
C LYS A 26 -21.80 -15.99 -0.88
N GLY A 27 -21.85 -16.83 -1.91
CA GLY A 27 -23.07 -17.51 -2.32
C GLY A 27 -22.90 -18.46 -3.50
N SER A 28 -22.74 -19.75 -3.19
CA SER A 28 -23.00 -20.92 -4.05
C SER A 28 -22.36 -21.00 -5.45
N GLY A 29 -21.33 -21.83 -5.57
CA GLY A 29 -21.24 -22.86 -6.63
C GLY A 29 -20.82 -22.45 -8.04
N ALA A 30 -20.60 -21.17 -8.34
CA ALA A 30 -19.97 -20.72 -9.58
C ALA A 30 -18.65 -20.01 -9.23
N SER A 31 -17.53 -20.48 -9.78
CA SER A 31 -16.22 -19.83 -9.63
C SER A 31 -16.32 -18.37 -10.09
N GLU A 32 -16.12 -17.43 -9.17
CA GLU A 32 -16.24 -15.98 -9.37
C GLU A 32 -15.24 -15.51 -10.44
N VAL A 33 -15.73 -15.26 -11.65
CA VAL A 33 -15.02 -14.42 -12.62
C VAL A 33 -15.13 -12.99 -12.12
N SER A 34 -14.02 -12.23 -12.11
CA SER A 34 -14.06 -10.82 -11.72
C SER A 34 -15.17 -10.09 -12.49
N GLN A 35 -15.91 -9.20 -11.81
CA GLN A 35 -17.09 -8.53 -12.36
C GLN A 35 -16.82 -7.79 -13.69
N ASN A 36 -15.55 -7.49 -14.01
CA ASN A 36 -15.13 -6.93 -15.29
C ASN A 36 -13.86 -7.64 -15.78
N SER A 37 -13.94 -8.37 -16.88
CA SER A 37 -12.84 -9.15 -17.45
C SER A 37 -12.66 -8.89 -18.94
N VAL A 38 -11.41 -8.74 -19.38
CA VAL A 38 -11.03 -8.78 -20.80
C VAL A 38 -10.00 -9.87 -21.01
N LEU A 39 -10.31 -10.78 -21.92
CA LEU A 39 -9.58 -11.98 -22.19
C LEU A 39 -9.20 -12.02 -23.67
N LEU A 40 -7.90 -12.08 -23.93
CA LEU A 40 -7.38 -12.32 -25.28
C LEU A 40 -6.75 -13.70 -25.31
N LEU A 41 -7.30 -14.59 -26.13
CA LEU A 41 -6.82 -15.97 -26.28
C LEU A 41 -6.31 -16.19 -27.67
N ILE A 42 -5.21 -16.91 -27.80
CA ILE A 42 -4.61 -17.27 -29.09
C ILE A 42 -4.50 -18.79 -29.17
N GLN A 43 -4.83 -19.35 -30.33
CA GLN A 43 -4.63 -20.77 -30.64
C GLN A 43 -3.16 -21.10 -30.99
N SER A 44 -2.19 -20.65 -30.18
CA SER A 44 -0.75 -20.87 -30.39
C SER A 44 0.04 -20.51 -29.12
N PHE A 45 1.13 -21.24 -28.85
CA PHE A 45 2.11 -20.95 -27.80
C PHE A 45 3.46 -20.46 -28.36
N ASP A 46 3.49 -19.87 -29.57
CA ASP A 46 4.71 -19.26 -30.09
C ASP A 46 5.02 -17.94 -29.35
N THR A 47 5.65 -18.08 -28.20
CA THR A 47 6.05 -16.97 -27.32
C THR A 47 7.00 -15.99 -28.03
N ALA A 48 7.84 -16.45 -28.96
CA ALA A 48 8.72 -15.60 -29.74
C ALA A 48 7.94 -14.71 -30.71
N ALA A 49 6.95 -15.28 -31.43
CA ALA A 49 6.09 -14.51 -32.32
C ALA A 49 5.20 -13.52 -31.55
N ILE A 50 4.65 -13.94 -30.40
CA ILE A 50 3.88 -13.05 -29.50
C ILE A 50 4.78 -11.91 -29.00
N GLN A 51 6.01 -12.21 -28.58
CA GLN A 51 6.96 -11.20 -28.12
C GLN A 51 7.35 -10.23 -29.25
N ALA A 52 7.54 -10.71 -30.48
CA ALA A 52 7.83 -9.87 -31.63
C ALA A 52 6.68 -8.91 -31.95
N TRP A 53 5.44 -9.40 -31.92
CA TRP A 53 4.23 -8.57 -32.07
C TRP A 53 4.10 -7.53 -30.94
N ALA A 54 4.28 -7.94 -29.69
CA ALA A 54 4.23 -7.07 -28.53
C ALA A 54 5.31 -5.97 -28.60
N SER A 55 6.51 -6.33 -29.06
CA SER A 55 7.63 -5.41 -29.30
C SER A 55 7.33 -4.38 -30.38
N LYS A 56 6.84 -4.82 -31.55
CA LYS A 56 6.44 -3.95 -32.66
C LYS A 56 5.34 -2.96 -32.22
N SER A 57 4.40 -3.45 -31.42
CA SER A 57 3.26 -2.68 -30.91
C SER A 57 3.58 -1.88 -29.65
N LYS A 58 4.81 -2.00 -29.10
CA LYS A 58 5.26 -1.38 -27.83
C LYS A 58 4.32 -1.69 -26.65
N LEU A 59 3.78 -2.89 -26.61
CA LEU A 59 2.86 -3.37 -25.58
C LEU A 59 3.63 -4.08 -24.45
N GLN A 60 3.06 -4.02 -23.26
CA GLN A 60 3.45 -4.86 -22.13
C GLN A 60 2.40 -5.96 -22.00
N VAL A 61 2.87 -7.21 -22.02
CA VAL A 61 2.03 -8.40 -22.12
C VAL A 61 2.54 -9.45 -21.15
N TYR A 62 1.62 -10.12 -20.46
CA TYR A 62 1.88 -11.44 -19.88
C TYR A 62 1.19 -12.49 -20.74
N ALA A 63 1.90 -13.57 -21.03
CA ALA A 63 1.35 -14.75 -21.68
C ALA A 63 1.39 -15.93 -20.71
N PHE A 64 0.30 -16.69 -20.65
CA PHE A 64 0.17 -17.88 -19.80
C PHE A 64 -0.75 -18.90 -20.47
N PRO A 65 -0.58 -20.20 -20.19
CA PRO A 65 -1.43 -21.23 -20.74
C PRO A 65 -2.86 -21.06 -20.25
N ALA A 66 -3.81 -20.92 -21.18
CA ALA A 66 -5.23 -20.92 -20.89
C ALA A 66 -5.81 -22.33 -20.76
N GLY A 67 -5.13 -23.35 -21.29
CA GLY A 67 -5.62 -24.73 -21.35
C GLY A 67 -5.78 -25.21 -22.79
N GLY A 68 -5.68 -26.53 -23.00
CA GLY A 68 -5.66 -27.11 -24.34
C GLY A 68 -4.57 -26.48 -25.22
N LYS A 69 -4.96 -26.04 -26.42
CA LYS A 69 -4.10 -25.32 -27.38
C LYS A 69 -4.09 -23.79 -27.21
N TRP A 70 -4.70 -23.25 -26.15
CA TRP A 70 -4.92 -21.82 -25.98
C TRP A 70 -3.90 -21.15 -25.04
N THR A 71 -3.43 -19.98 -25.45
CA THR A 71 -2.60 -19.06 -24.65
C THR A 71 -3.41 -17.81 -24.35
N ALA A 72 -3.54 -17.45 -23.07
CA ALA A 72 -4.15 -16.19 -22.67
C ALA A 72 -3.09 -15.08 -22.60
N LEU A 73 -3.50 -13.87 -23.02
CA LEU A 73 -2.70 -12.66 -22.94
C LEU A 73 -3.36 -11.64 -22.02
N ALA A 74 -2.62 -11.19 -21.01
CA ALA A 74 -2.98 -10.02 -20.21
C ALA A 74 -2.23 -8.79 -20.75
N LEU A 75 -2.97 -7.82 -21.29
CA LEU A 75 -2.41 -6.59 -21.87
C LEU A 75 -2.53 -5.40 -20.92
N LYS A 76 -1.46 -4.60 -20.80
CA LYS A 76 -1.55 -3.29 -20.14
C LYS A 76 -2.54 -2.38 -20.88
N ASN A 77 -3.53 -1.86 -20.17
CA ASN A 77 -4.68 -1.12 -20.72
C ASN A 77 -5.56 -1.94 -21.69
N GLY A 78 -5.76 -3.25 -21.41
CA GLY A 78 -6.55 -4.16 -22.26
C GLY A 78 -8.00 -3.71 -22.51
N LEU A 79 -8.61 -3.03 -21.52
CA LEU A 79 -10.02 -2.60 -21.53
C LEU A 79 -10.44 -1.74 -22.73
N TYR A 80 -9.54 -0.89 -23.27
CA TYR A 80 -9.95 0.20 -24.17
C TYR A 80 -9.63 0.02 -25.66
N SER A 81 -9.06 -1.11 -26.10
CA SER A 81 -8.55 -1.22 -27.48
C SER A 81 -8.56 -2.64 -28.09
N SER A 82 -9.43 -3.50 -27.58
CA SER A 82 -9.32 -4.95 -27.76
C SER A 82 -9.50 -5.47 -29.21
N PRO A 83 -10.52 -5.07 -30.00
CA PRO A 83 -10.79 -5.74 -31.28
C PRO A 83 -9.70 -5.49 -32.35
N LYS A 84 -9.20 -4.25 -32.45
CA LYS A 84 -8.09 -3.92 -33.40
C LYS A 84 -6.80 -4.63 -33.02
N ARG A 85 -6.54 -4.80 -31.71
CA ARG A 85 -5.37 -5.53 -31.21
C ARG A 85 -5.52 -7.03 -31.47
N ALA A 86 -6.69 -7.61 -31.22
CA ALA A 86 -7.00 -8.99 -31.52
C ALA A 86 -6.86 -9.29 -33.02
N GLN A 87 -7.38 -8.42 -33.88
CA GLN A 87 -7.22 -8.50 -35.32
C GLN A 87 -5.75 -8.44 -35.74
N SER A 88 -5.01 -7.45 -35.25
CA SER A 88 -3.58 -7.29 -35.57
C SER A 88 -2.74 -8.48 -35.07
N LEU A 89 -3.10 -9.04 -33.93
CA LEU A 89 -2.44 -10.21 -33.34
C LEU A 89 -2.72 -11.47 -34.17
N SER A 90 -3.98 -11.68 -34.55
CA SER A 90 -4.41 -12.78 -35.44
C SER A 90 -3.68 -12.75 -36.78
N LEU A 91 -3.54 -11.56 -37.39
CA LEU A 91 -2.73 -11.35 -38.60
C LEU A 91 -1.25 -11.66 -38.38
N ALA A 92 -0.67 -11.16 -37.28
CA ALA A 92 0.76 -11.28 -37.03
C ALA A 92 1.19 -12.72 -36.74
N LEU A 93 0.33 -13.48 -36.08
CA LEU A 93 0.60 -14.86 -35.67
C LEU A 93 0.08 -15.90 -36.66
N ASN A 94 -0.67 -15.47 -37.69
CA ASN A 94 -1.39 -16.37 -38.59
C ASN A 94 -2.19 -17.42 -37.78
N ALA A 95 -2.99 -16.93 -36.82
CA ALA A 95 -3.67 -17.75 -35.82
C ALA A 95 -5.07 -17.20 -35.48
N VAL A 96 -5.89 -18.05 -34.88
CA VAL A 96 -7.20 -17.68 -34.35
C VAL A 96 -7.01 -16.94 -33.03
N VAL A 97 -7.68 -15.81 -32.88
CA VAL A 97 -7.68 -15.00 -31.68
C VAL A 97 -9.10 -14.73 -31.22
N ILE A 98 -9.38 -15.02 -29.94
CA ILE A 98 -10.64 -14.70 -29.28
C ILE A 98 -10.41 -13.48 -28.39
N ASP A 99 -11.18 -12.43 -28.64
CA ASP A 99 -11.34 -11.28 -27.76
C ASP A 99 -12.67 -11.40 -27.03
N PHE A 100 -12.61 -11.67 -25.74
CA PHE A 100 -13.78 -11.83 -24.90
C PHE A 100 -13.79 -10.77 -23.80
N LYS A 101 -14.92 -10.07 -23.66
CA LYS A 101 -15.15 -9.06 -22.66
C LYS A 101 -16.41 -9.40 -21.89
N PHE A 102 -16.32 -9.35 -20.58
CA PHE A 102 -17.43 -9.61 -19.69
C PHE A 102 -17.47 -8.52 -18.63
N PHE A 103 -18.51 -7.68 -18.69
CA PHE A 103 -18.80 -6.64 -17.71
C PHE A 103 -20.17 -6.98 -17.11
N ALA A 104 -20.16 -7.55 -15.90
CA ALA A 104 -21.33 -8.14 -15.24
C ALA A 104 -22.51 -7.16 -15.16
N ASP A 105 -22.22 -5.86 -14.97
CA ASP A 105 -23.23 -4.82 -14.82
C ASP A 105 -23.64 -4.13 -16.13
N TYR A 106 -22.98 -4.41 -17.26
CA TYR A 106 -23.11 -3.61 -18.48
C TYR A 106 -23.32 -4.43 -19.75
N TYR A 107 -22.39 -5.31 -20.11
CA TYR A 107 -22.45 -6.05 -21.37
C TYR A 107 -21.47 -7.22 -21.40
N MET A 108 -21.73 -8.17 -22.29
CA MET A 108 -20.75 -9.13 -22.78
C MET A 108 -20.46 -8.85 -24.26
N GLU A 109 -19.19 -8.98 -24.65
CA GLU A 109 -18.78 -8.92 -26.05
C GLU A 109 -17.79 -10.05 -26.36
N LEU A 110 -18.02 -10.77 -27.46
CA LEU A 110 -17.14 -11.78 -28.02
C LEU A 110 -16.82 -11.39 -29.46
N SER A 111 -15.55 -11.26 -29.78
CA SER A 111 -15.05 -11.08 -31.15
C SER A 111 -14.02 -12.15 -31.45
N VAL A 112 -14.22 -12.91 -32.53
CA VAL A 112 -13.29 -13.98 -32.95
C VAL A 112 -12.71 -13.62 -34.30
N PHE A 113 -11.38 -13.61 -34.36
CA PHE A 113 -10.61 -13.33 -35.56
C PHE A 113 -9.86 -14.57 -36.00
N ASP A 114 -9.96 -14.91 -37.27
CA ASP A 114 -9.18 -15.96 -37.91
C ASP A 114 -8.32 -15.33 -39.01
N HIS A 115 -7.01 -15.41 -38.86
CA HIS A 115 -6.04 -14.78 -39.77
C HIS A 115 -6.33 -13.29 -40.07
N GLY A 116 -6.89 -12.55 -39.12
CA GLY A 116 -7.27 -11.14 -39.27
C GLY A 116 -8.68 -10.86 -39.77
N GLU A 117 -9.42 -11.88 -40.21
CA GLU A 117 -10.82 -11.76 -40.57
C GLU A 117 -11.70 -12.00 -39.35
N GLN A 118 -12.67 -11.11 -39.11
CA GLN A 118 -13.64 -11.33 -38.04
C GLN A 118 -14.65 -12.38 -38.47
N ILE A 119 -14.60 -13.56 -37.84
CA ILE A 119 -15.45 -14.70 -38.18
C ILE A 119 -16.68 -14.85 -37.29
N ALA A 120 -16.62 -14.33 -36.06
CA ALA A 120 -17.76 -14.29 -35.15
C ALA A 120 -17.76 -13.01 -34.33
N TYR A 121 -18.97 -12.54 -34.04
CA TYR A 121 -19.24 -11.41 -33.16
C TYR A 121 -20.53 -11.67 -32.39
N ASP A 122 -20.48 -11.51 -31.07
CA ASP A 122 -21.63 -11.42 -30.19
C ASP A 122 -21.45 -10.23 -29.26
N HIS A 123 -22.51 -9.44 -29.11
CA HIS A 123 -22.55 -8.34 -28.15
C HIS A 123 -23.92 -8.31 -27.53
N ARG A 124 -23.96 -8.37 -26.20
CA ARG A 124 -25.19 -8.46 -25.43
C ARG A 124 -25.15 -7.45 -24.29
N GLU A 125 -26.13 -6.55 -24.23
CA GLU A 125 -26.27 -5.58 -23.14
C GLU A 125 -26.98 -6.23 -21.93
N MET A 126 -26.53 -5.91 -20.72
CA MET A 126 -27.12 -6.31 -19.45
C MET A 126 -28.09 -5.21 -18.97
N GLY A 127 -29.37 -5.54 -18.80
CA GLY A 127 -30.39 -4.64 -18.25
C GLY A 127 -31.65 -4.44 -19.11
N GLU A 128 -32.67 -3.78 -18.55
CA GLU A 128 -33.99 -3.49 -19.15
C GLU A 128 -33.94 -2.43 -20.28
N ALA A 129 -32.81 -2.28 -20.98
CA ALA A 129 -32.77 -1.44 -22.17
C ALA A 129 -33.56 -2.13 -23.28
N GLU A 130 -34.81 -1.69 -23.45
CA GLU A 130 -35.76 -2.09 -24.48
C GLU A 130 -35.08 -2.23 -25.85
N GLY A 131 -35.09 -3.47 -26.37
CA GLY A 131 -34.68 -3.76 -27.74
C GLY A 131 -33.24 -4.21 -27.90
N ASN A 132 -32.84 -5.24 -27.15
CA ASN A 132 -31.60 -5.99 -27.40
C ASN A 132 -31.56 -6.51 -28.85
N LYS A 133 -30.89 -5.77 -29.73
CA LYS A 133 -30.53 -6.26 -31.07
C LYS A 133 -29.33 -7.18 -30.93
N THR A 134 -29.56 -8.43 -30.53
CA THR A 134 -28.54 -9.47 -30.61
C THR A 134 -28.18 -9.65 -32.08
N LYS A 135 -27.04 -9.10 -32.50
CA LYS A 135 -26.44 -9.45 -33.80
C LYS A 135 -25.69 -10.76 -33.61
N ILE A 136 -26.43 -11.87 -33.53
CA ILE A 136 -25.83 -13.20 -33.50
C ILE A 136 -25.20 -13.46 -34.88
N SER A 137 -23.89 -13.41 -34.95
CA SER A 137 -23.16 -14.01 -36.07
C SER A 137 -22.50 -15.31 -35.61
N SER A 138 -23.30 -16.38 -35.69
CA SER A 138 -22.89 -17.78 -35.84
C SER A 138 -21.82 -18.30 -34.88
N TYR A 139 -22.23 -18.63 -33.64
CA TYR A 139 -21.44 -19.49 -32.72
C TYR A 139 -21.02 -20.81 -33.38
N GLU A 140 -21.78 -21.32 -34.35
CA GLU A 140 -21.41 -22.47 -35.19
C GLU A 140 -20.01 -22.34 -35.82
N ARG A 141 -19.61 -21.13 -36.23
CA ARG A 141 -18.26 -20.89 -36.79
C ARG A 141 -17.14 -21.09 -35.77
N LEU A 142 -17.45 -21.22 -34.49
CA LEU A 142 -16.49 -21.50 -33.41
C LEU A 142 -16.22 -22.99 -33.23
N LYS A 143 -17.12 -23.87 -33.69
CA LYS A 143 -16.99 -25.34 -33.53
C LYS A 143 -15.65 -25.91 -33.98
N PRO A 144 -15.04 -25.49 -35.12
CA PRO A 144 -13.73 -26.00 -35.53
C PRO A 144 -12.59 -25.66 -34.57
N TYR A 145 -12.77 -24.65 -33.72
CA TYR A 145 -11.75 -24.14 -32.81
C TYR A 145 -11.93 -24.63 -31.38
N ALA A 146 -13.16 -24.99 -31.00
CA ALA A 146 -13.48 -25.59 -29.71
C ALA A 146 -12.81 -26.95 -29.52
N GLU A 147 -12.40 -27.24 -28.28
CA GLU A 147 -11.94 -28.57 -27.87
C GLU A 147 -13.12 -29.52 -27.64
N ASN A 148 -14.26 -28.97 -27.19
CA ASN A 148 -15.54 -29.67 -27.02
C ASN A 148 -16.61 -29.00 -27.91
N PRO A 149 -16.66 -29.27 -29.23
CA PRO A 149 -17.55 -28.56 -30.14
C PRO A 149 -19.04 -28.67 -29.81
N GLY A 150 -19.47 -29.76 -29.16
CA GLY A 150 -20.86 -29.96 -28.75
C GLY A 150 -21.33 -29.04 -27.62
N GLU A 151 -20.41 -28.44 -26.86
CA GLU A 151 -20.77 -27.42 -25.86
C GLU A 151 -21.27 -26.14 -26.53
N ILE A 152 -20.75 -25.81 -27.72
CA ILE A 152 -21.17 -24.62 -28.47
C ILE A 152 -22.67 -24.70 -28.83
N ASP A 153 -23.22 -25.90 -29.03
CA ASP A 153 -24.65 -26.13 -29.30
C ASP A 153 -25.57 -25.70 -28.14
N LEU A 154 -25.02 -25.56 -26.93
CA LEU A 154 -25.75 -25.12 -25.75
C LEU A 154 -25.93 -23.59 -25.73
N ILE A 155 -25.21 -22.83 -26.56
CA ILE A 155 -25.31 -21.38 -26.64
C ILE A 155 -26.49 -21.02 -27.55
N GLN A 156 -27.63 -20.74 -26.93
CA GLN A 156 -28.85 -20.30 -27.59
C GLN A 156 -29.01 -18.78 -27.48
N ALA A 157 -29.94 -18.22 -28.26
CA ALA A 157 -30.23 -16.79 -28.23
C ALA A 157 -30.70 -16.31 -26.85
N GLU A 158 -31.42 -17.18 -26.13
CA GLU A 158 -31.98 -16.92 -24.80
C GLU A 158 -31.05 -17.34 -23.65
N THR A 159 -29.90 -17.96 -23.95
CA THR A 159 -28.96 -18.38 -22.90
C THR A 159 -28.45 -17.17 -22.14
N GLU A 160 -28.55 -17.22 -20.81
CA GLU A 160 -28.12 -16.12 -19.94
C GLU A 160 -26.62 -15.86 -20.08
N HIS A 161 -26.21 -14.61 -19.91
CA HIS A 161 -24.83 -14.19 -20.21
C HIS A 161 -23.79 -14.94 -19.37
N TYR A 162 -24.05 -15.16 -18.08
CA TYR A 162 -23.13 -15.92 -17.22
C TYR A 162 -23.02 -17.39 -17.65
N GLU A 163 -24.09 -17.96 -18.20
CA GLU A 163 -24.10 -19.33 -18.73
C GLU A 163 -23.29 -19.43 -20.02
N VAL A 164 -23.37 -18.43 -20.91
CA VAL A 164 -22.56 -18.39 -22.14
C VAL A 164 -21.07 -18.44 -21.81
N LEU A 165 -20.61 -17.70 -20.80
CA LEU A 165 -19.20 -17.75 -20.38
C LEU A 165 -18.82 -19.14 -19.84
N ALA A 166 -19.67 -19.75 -19.02
CA ALA A 166 -19.43 -21.10 -18.51
C ALA A 166 -19.36 -22.14 -19.65
N ILE A 167 -20.25 -22.02 -20.63
CA ILE A 167 -20.25 -22.88 -21.82
C ILE A 167 -18.98 -22.66 -22.65
N LEU A 168 -18.57 -21.41 -22.90
CA LEU A 168 -17.35 -21.10 -23.64
C LEU A 168 -16.10 -21.66 -22.94
N LYS A 169 -16.00 -21.53 -21.61
CA LYS A 169 -14.91 -22.13 -20.84
C LYS A 169 -14.82 -23.64 -21.05
N ARG A 170 -15.95 -24.35 -21.01
CA ARG A 170 -15.99 -25.80 -21.29
C ARG A 170 -15.69 -26.13 -22.75
N ALA A 171 -16.27 -25.38 -23.69
CA ALA A 171 -16.10 -25.58 -25.12
C ALA A 171 -14.63 -25.45 -25.55
N PHE A 172 -13.89 -24.50 -24.99
CA PHE A 172 -12.50 -24.25 -25.36
C PHE A 172 -11.47 -24.80 -24.36
N ALA A 173 -11.93 -25.54 -23.34
CA ALA A 173 -11.11 -26.09 -22.26
C ALA A 173 -10.22 -25.04 -21.58
N TRP A 174 -10.77 -23.84 -21.35
CA TRP A 174 -10.10 -22.83 -20.55
C TRP A 174 -10.03 -23.34 -19.11
N ARG A 175 -8.82 -23.47 -18.56
CA ARG A 175 -8.56 -23.70 -17.12
C ARG A 175 -9.36 -22.68 -16.31
N ASP A 176 -9.64 -23.00 -15.05
CA ASP A 176 -10.25 -22.09 -14.06
C ASP A 176 -9.29 -20.94 -13.72
N ILE A 177 -9.00 -20.11 -14.71
CA ILE A 177 -8.21 -18.92 -14.54
C ILE A 177 -9.19 -17.86 -14.05
N GLU A 178 -9.03 -17.53 -12.79
CA GLU A 178 -9.87 -16.57 -12.07
C GLU A 178 -9.45 -15.12 -12.36
N GLN A 179 -8.21 -14.90 -12.83
CA GLN A 179 -7.63 -13.57 -13.02
C GLN A 179 -6.87 -13.43 -14.36
N PHE A 180 -7.20 -12.38 -15.12
CA PHE A 180 -6.63 -12.11 -16.46
C PHE A 180 -6.07 -10.69 -16.59
N GLU A 181 -5.97 -9.95 -15.49
CA GLU A 181 -5.57 -8.56 -15.52
C GLU A 181 -4.05 -8.42 -15.55
N TYR A 182 -3.56 -7.53 -16.42
CA TYR A 182 -2.12 -7.24 -16.48
C TYR A 182 -1.58 -6.79 -15.12
N ASP A 183 -2.38 -6.00 -14.39
CA ASP A 183 -1.98 -5.45 -13.10
C ASP A 183 -1.84 -6.54 -12.03
N PHE A 184 -2.64 -7.62 -12.09
CA PHE A 184 -2.47 -8.80 -11.22
C PHE A 184 -1.09 -9.44 -11.43
N PHE A 185 -0.76 -9.82 -12.67
CA PHE A 185 0.54 -10.44 -12.97
C PHE A 185 1.71 -9.48 -12.75
N ALA A 186 1.53 -8.17 -12.98
CA ALA A 186 2.56 -7.17 -12.70
C ALA A 186 2.85 -6.98 -11.20
N GLN A 187 1.90 -7.33 -10.33
CA GLN A 187 2.01 -7.22 -8.88
C GLN A 187 2.35 -8.55 -8.19
N SER A 188 2.13 -9.67 -8.88
CA SER A 188 2.40 -11.02 -8.39
C SER A 188 3.87 -11.26 -8.06
N ASP A 189 4.13 -12.04 -7.01
CA ASP A 189 5.46 -12.55 -6.66
C ASP A 189 5.93 -13.64 -7.64
N PRO A 190 7.24 -13.99 -7.63
CA PRO A 190 7.77 -15.01 -8.54
C PRO A 190 7.09 -16.38 -8.42
N GLU A 191 6.71 -16.80 -7.20
CA GLU A 191 6.04 -18.09 -6.96
C GLU A 191 4.65 -18.11 -7.60
N THR A 192 3.91 -17.01 -7.50
CA THR A 192 2.60 -16.84 -8.14
C THR A 192 2.74 -16.83 -9.66
N LEU A 193 3.73 -16.13 -10.21
CA LEU A 193 4.00 -16.13 -11.64
C LEU A 193 4.35 -17.52 -12.16
N GLU A 194 5.16 -18.29 -11.41
CA GLU A 194 5.50 -19.67 -11.73
C GLU A 194 4.26 -20.58 -11.67
N ARG A 195 3.40 -20.42 -10.67
CA ARG A 195 2.14 -21.18 -10.54
C ARG A 195 1.22 -21.04 -11.75
N TYR A 196 1.13 -19.83 -12.30
CA TYR A 196 0.34 -19.56 -13.51
C TYR A 196 1.11 -19.80 -14.80
N GLU A 197 2.37 -20.23 -14.73
CA GLU A 197 3.28 -20.35 -15.88
C GLU A 197 3.34 -19.03 -16.68
N ALA A 198 3.22 -17.89 -16.01
CA ALA A 198 3.04 -16.58 -16.61
C ALA A 198 4.39 -15.97 -17.01
N GLN A 199 4.55 -15.70 -18.30
CA GLN A 199 5.75 -15.13 -18.88
C GLN A 199 5.52 -13.69 -19.29
N GLN A 200 6.38 -12.77 -18.82
CA GLN A 200 6.34 -11.38 -19.25
C GLN A 200 6.96 -11.25 -20.65
N LEU A 201 6.11 -11.17 -21.67
CA LEU A 201 6.50 -10.94 -23.06
C LEU A 201 6.49 -9.42 -23.33
N SER A 202 7.43 -8.72 -22.69
CA SER A 202 7.56 -7.27 -22.85
C SER A 202 8.36 -6.89 -24.09
N GLY A 203 7.87 -5.89 -24.83
CA GLY A 203 8.67 -5.19 -25.84
C GLY A 203 9.74 -4.24 -25.27
N LYS A 204 9.75 -4.06 -23.95
CA LYS A 204 10.70 -3.24 -23.21
C LYS A 204 11.11 -3.99 -21.96
N LYS A 205 12.40 -4.32 -21.88
CA LYS A 205 13.02 -4.88 -20.66
C LYS A 205 12.62 -4.00 -19.46
N PRO A 206 11.99 -4.55 -18.41
CA PRO A 206 11.64 -3.77 -17.24
C PRO A 206 12.91 -3.15 -16.66
N ILE A 207 12.86 -1.84 -16.41
CA ILE A 207 13.96 -1.13 -15.77
C ILE A 207 13.98 -1.60 -14.32
N SER A 208 15.05 -2.28 -13.91
CA SER A 208 15.25 -2.65 -12.51
C SER A 208 15.71 -1.42 -11.74
N VAL A 209 14.74 -0.59 -11.32
CA VAL A 209 15.00 0.71 -10.69
C VAL A 209 15.82 0.56 -9.41
N SER A 210 15.47 -0.40 -8.54
CA SER A 210 16.23 -0.67 -7.30
C SER A 210 17.70 -0.96 -7.58
N LYS A 211 17.98 -1.85 -8.55
CA LYS A 211 19.36 -2.18 -8.94
C LYS A 211 20.10 -0.95 -9.43
N ILE A 212 19.46 -0.11 -10.24
CA ILE A 212 20.09 1.12 -10.75
C ILE A 212 20.34 2.12 -9.63
N ILE A 213 19.46 2.22 -8.62
CA ILE A 213 19.70 3.08 -7.45
C ILE A 213 20.92 2.59 -6.68
N VAL A 214 21.00 1.28 -6.39
CA VAL A 214 22.16 0.69 -5.70
C VAL A 214 23.44 0.89 -6.51
N ASP A 215 23.40 0.66 -7.82
CA ASP A 215 24.56 0.84 -8.72
C ASP A 215 25.05 2.30 -8.79
N VAL A 216 24.16 3.28 -8.70
CA VAL A 216 24.51 4.71 -8.85
C VAL A 216 24.82 5.38 -7.51
N CYS A 217 24.05 5.07 -6.47
CA CYS A 217 24.10 5.76 -5.18
C CYS A 217 24.73 4.93 -4.07
N GLY A 218 24.70 3.60 -4.18
CA GLY A 218 25.02 2.70 -3.07
C GLY A 218 26.44 2.88 -2.53
N GLU A 219 27.44 3.03 -3.41
CA GLU A 219 28.83 3.19 -2.99
C GLU A 219 29.07 4.51 -2.26
N GLU A 220 28.58 5.63 -2.79
CA GLU A 220 28.73 6.95 -2.17
C GLU A 220 28.00 7.02 -0.82
N LEU A 221 26.79 6.46 -0.74
CA LEU A 221 26.06 6.35 0.53
C LEU A 221 26.82 5.48 1.55
N ARG A 222 27.41 4.37 1.11
CA ARG A 222 28.22 3.49 1.94
C ARG A 222 29.46 4.18 2.48
N ILE A 223 30.13 5.01 1.68
CA ILE A 223 31.26 5.85 2.14
C ILE A 223 30.81 6.80 3.26
N GLN A 224 29.58 7.31 3.20
CA GLN A 224 28.99 8.15 4.25
C GLN A 224 28.47 7.36 5.47
N GLY A 225 28.59 6.03 5.47
CA GLY A 225 28.15 5.13 6.54
C GLY A 225 26.70 4.66 6.44
N TYR A 226 26.02 4.93 5.31
CA TYR A 226 24.66 4.44 5.05
C TYR A 226 24.70 3.10 4.31
N VAL A 227 24.06 2.08 4.87
CA VAL A 227 23.99 0.72 4.32
C VAL A 227 22.55 0.40 3.94
N GLU A 228 22.34 -0.35 2.87
CA GLU A 228 20.99 -0.79 2.48
C GLU A 228 20.29 -1.52 3.65
N ASP A 229 19.00 -1.24 3.84
CA ASP A 229 18.15 -1.87 4.85
C ASP A 229 17.08 -2.74 4.17
N PRO A 230 17.35 -4.04 3.93
CA PRO A 230 16.44 -4.91 3.20
C PRO A 230 15.12 -5.13 3.95
N GLU A 231 15.16 -5.15 5.28
CA GLU A 231 14.00 -5.41 6.13
C GLU A 231 12.94 -4.30 6.04
N LYS A 232 13.38 -3.05 5.86
CA LYS A 232 12.49 -1.89 5.68
C LYS A 232 12.18 -1.59 4.21
N SER A 233 12.97 -2.14 3.30
CA SER A 233 12.81 -1.94 1.85
C SER A 233 11.67 -2.81 1.33
N GLU A 234 10.45 -2.34 1.53
CA GLU A 234 9.22 -3.03 1.13
C GLU A 234 8.57 -2.44 -0.13
N ARG A 235 7.78 -3.27 -0.81
CA ARG A 235 6.90 -2.87 -1.90
C ARG A 235 5.53 -2.52 -1.35
N HIS A 236 5.07 -1.28 -1.54
CA HIS A 236 3.71 -0.86 -1.19
C HIS A 236 2.91 -0.55 -2.46
N GLY A 237 2.18 -1.56 -2.95
CA GLY A 237 1.35 -1.45 -4.15
C GLY A 237 2.18 -1.12 -5.40
N LYS A 238 1.89 0.02 -6.05
CA LYS A 238 2.56 0.48 -7.27
C LYS A 238 3.92 1.15 -7.01
N TYR A 239 4.22 1.46 -5.75
CA TYR A 239 5.45 2.13 -5.35
C TYR A 239 6.35 1.17 -4.58
N HIS A 240 7.64 1.26 -4.86
CA HIS A 240 8.68 0.54 -4.17
C HIS A 240 9.48 1.54 -3.33
N ASN A 241 9.86 1.12 -2.13
CA ASN A 241 10.71 1.90 -1.26
C ASN A 241 12.04 1.17 -1.11
N LEU A 242 13.14 1.90 -1.30
CA LEU A 242 14.48 1.44 -0.98
C LEU A 242 15.05 2.33 0.11
N TYR A 243 15.52 1.74 1.21
CA TYR A 243 16.06 2.46 2.36
C TYR A 243 17.55 2.17 2.53
N PHE A 244 18.31 3.22 2.83
CA PHE A 244 19.68 3.13 3.31
C PHE A 244 19.73 3.71 4.72
N LYS A 245 20.25 2.94 5.69
CA LYS A 245 20.32 3.28 7.11
C LYS A 245 21.74 3.57 7.58
N LYS A 246 21.90 4.54 8.48
CA LYS A 246 23.13 4.81 9.25
C LYS A 246 22.79 4.85 10.73
N MET A 247 23.59 4.18 11.55
CA MET A 247 23.50 4.29 13.01
C MET A 247 24.37 5.44 13.48
N ILE A 248 23.81 6.35 14.29
CA ILE A 248 24.55 7.39 14.99
C ILE A 248 24.19 7.28 16.47
N GLY A 249 25.15 6.83 17.28
CA GLY A 249 24.86 6.38 18.65
C GLY A 249 23.91 5.19 18.62
N GLU A 250 22.82 5.28 19.39
CA GLU A 250 21.78 4.25 19.48
C GLU A 250 20.65 4.43 18.45
N PHE A 251 20.70 5.48 17.63
CA PHE A 251 19.59 5.85 16.76
C PHE A 251 19.85 5.63 15.28
N MET A 252 18.78 5.33 14.55
CA MET A 252 18.81 5.00 13.14
C MET A 252 18.29 6.14 12.27
N TYR A 253 19.08 6.51 11.26
CA TYR A 253 18.80 7.56 10.28
C TYR A 253 18.71 6.94 8.89
N TYR A 254 17.81 7.45 8.05
CA TYR A 254 17.56 6.88 6.74
C TYR A 254 17.57 7.90 5.61
N VAL A 255 18.16 7.49 4.49
CA VAL A 255 17.87 8.05 3.16
C VAL A 255 16.97 7.05 2.45
N SER A 256 15.84 7.50 1.91
CA SER A 256 14.89 6.64 1.22
C SER A 256 14.67 7.07 -0.23
N PHE A 257 14.44 6.09 -1.09
CA PHE A 257 14.05 6.29 -2.48
C PHE A 257 12.68 5.63 -2.69
N HIS A 258 11.68 6.45 -2.99
CA HIS A 258 10.33 6.01 -3.31
C HIS A 258 10.15 6.10 -4.82
N PHE A 259 9.89 4.99 -5.49
CA PHE A 259 9.80 4.97 -6.95
C PHE A 259 8.67 4.10 -7.49
N GLY A 260 8.09 4.54 -8.60
CA GLY A 260 6.93 3.91 -9.24
C GLY A 260 6.44 4.77 -10.39
N GLU A 261 5.84 4.15 -11.41
CA GLU A 261 5.21 4.85 -12.56
C GLU A 261 6.10 5.86 -13.33
N GLY A 262 7.43 5.76 -13.21
CA GLY A 262 8.37 6.71 -13.85
C GLY A 262 8.68 7.94 -13.00
N GLU A 263 8.34 7.90 -11.71
CA GLU A 263 8.71 8.89 -10.71
C GLU A 263 9.65 8.30 -9.66
N LEU A 264 10.55 9.14 -9.16
CA LEU A 264 11.48 8.86 -8.07
C LEU A 264 11.42 10.03 -7.08
N LYS A 265 11.20 9.74 -5.80
CA LYS A 265 11.22 10.73 -4.71
C LYS A 265 12.27 10.32 -3.70
N VAL A 266 13.05 11.29 -3.23
CA VAL A 266 14.03 11.08 -2.16
C VAL A 266 13.43 11.55 -0.85
N GLY A 267 13.61 10.76 0.21
CA GLY A 267 13.18 11.08 1.56
C GLY A 267 14.32 10.97 2.56
N TYR A 268 14.20 11.70 3.67
CA TYR A 268 15.17 11.75 4.76
C TYR A 268 14.43 11.55 6.08
N HIS A 269 14.84 10.54 6.84
CA HIS A 269 14.16 10.16 8.08
C HIS A 269 15.20 10.13 9.21
N TYR A 270 14.90 10.84 10.29
CA TYR A 270 15.61 10.76 11.56
C TYR A 270 14.69 10.05 12.58
N PRO A 271 15.20 9.56 13.72
CA PRO A 271 14.51 8.66 14.63
C PRO A 271 13.40 9.35 15.46
N SER A 272 12.49 10.13 14.87
CA SER A 272 11.46 10.84 15.62
C SER A 272 10.17 11.04 14.81
N ASP A 273 9.00 10.86 15.44
CA ASP A 273 7.72 11.30 14.87
C ASP A 273 7.54 12.81 15.10
N LEU A 274 8.43 13.61 14.53
CA LEU A 274 8.35 15.05 14.72
C LEU A 274 7.06 15.62 14.10
N PRO A 275 6.51 16.72 14.66
CA PRO A 275 5.25 17.29 14.23
C PRO A 275 5.23 17.66 12.74
N PRO A 276 4.04 17.86 12.13
CA PRO A 276 3.89 18.31 10.75
C PRO A 276 4.72 19.56 10.38
N GLU A 277 5.11 20.38 11.35
CA GLU A 277 5.96 21.55 11.16
C GLU A 277 7.37 21.21 10.63
N GLU A 278 7.94 20.07 11.03
CA GLU A 278 9.23 19.61 10.50
C GLU A 278 9.10 19.07 9.08
N TYR A 279 7.93 18.56 8.69
CA TYR A 279 7.62 18.21 7.30
C TYR A 279 7.76 19.44 6.37
N PHE A 280 7.30 20.61 6.83
CA PHE A 280 7.44 21.88 6.11
C PHE A 280 8.88 22.40 6.13
N LYS A 281 9.67 22.12 7.17
CA LYS A 281 11.10 22.48 7.20
C LYS A 281 11.93 21.70 6.19
N GLN A 282 11.64 20.41 5.98
CA GLN A 282 12.29 19.64 4.91
C GLN A 282 11.96 20.20 3.52
N GLU A 283 10.72 20.62 3.31
CA GLU A 283 10.30 21.25 2.05
C GLU A 283 10.99 22.62 1.85
N ALA A 284 11.02 23.45 2.90
CA ALA A 284 11.73 24.74 2.89
C ALA A 284 13.26 24.59 2.71
N ALA A 285 13.84 23.47 3.16
CA ALA A 285 15.26 23.14 2.97
C ALA A 285 15.55 22.55 1.56
N GLY A 286 14.55 22.42 0.69
CA GLY A 286 14.74 21.88 -0.66
C GLY A 286 15.02 20.38 -0.70
N LEU A 287 14.67 19.64 0.36
CA LEU A 287 14.97 18.21 0.48
C LEU A 287 13.92 17.31 -0.18
N LYS A 288 12.78 17.86 -0.61
CA LYS A 288 11.73 17.10 -1.28
C LYS A 288 11.72 17.39 -2.76
N GLU A 289 12.25 16.46 -3.53
CA GLU A 289 12.21 16.52 -4.99
C GLU A 289 11.61 15.24 -5.57
N THR A 290 10.79 15.45 -6.60
CA THR A 290 10.28 14.38 -7.45
C THR A 290 10.98 14.45 -8.79
N TYR A 291 11.69 13.39 -9.14
CA TYR A 291 12.36 13.24 -10.41
C TYR A 291 11.53 12.36 -11.34
N VAL A 292 11.32 12.80 -12.57
CA VAL A 292 10.57 12.06 -13.58
C VAL A 292 11.54 11.41 -14.57
N TYR A 293 11.36 10.13 -14.86
CA TYR A 293 12.19 9.38 -15.79
C TYR A 293 11.35 8.50 -16.73
N LYS A 294 11.76 8.45 -18.01
CA LYS A 294 11.11 7.65 -19.06
C LYS A 294 12.00 6.52 -19.61
N SER A 295 13.26 6.47 -19.18
CA SER A 295 14.26 5.50 -19.61
C SER A 295 15.32 5.29 -18.53
N GLU A 296 16.08 4.20 -18.64
CA GLU A 296 17.21 3.91 -17.74
C GLU A 296 18.27 5.00 -17.77
N LYS A 297 18.61 5.53 -18.96
CA LYS A 297 19.58 6.62 -19.10
C LYS A 297 19.12 7.87 -18.36
N ALA A 298 17.82 8.21 -18.47
CA ALA A 298 17.24 9.34 -17.76
C ALA A 298 17.26 9.11 -16.24
N LEU A 299 16.89 7.90 -15.79
CA LEU A 299 16.92 7.53 -14.38
C LEU A 299 18.35 7.67 -13.80
N LYS A 300 19.38 7.16 -14.49
CA LYS A 300 20.78 7.30 -14.08
C LYS A 300 21.21 8.77 -13.96
N GLN A 301 20.76 9.63 -14.87
CA GLN A 301 21.07 11.06 -14.80
C GLN A 301 20.37 11.73 -13.62
N GLN A 302 19.08 11.44 -13.40
CA GLN A 302 18.34 11.98 -12.26
C GLN A 302 18.91 11.51 -10.91
N LEU A 303 19.33 10.25 -10.83
CA LEU A 303 19.97 9.71 -9.62
C LEU A 303 21.30 10.38 -9.30
N LYS A 304 22.10 10.76 -10.32
CA LYS A 304 23.33 11.54 -10.08
C LYS A 304 23.03 12.92 -9.48
N LEU A 305 22.03 13.61 -10.02
CA LEU A 305 21.57 14.90 -9.48
C LEU A 305 21.02 14.77 -8.06
N ALA A 306 20.23 13.72 -7.82
CA ALA A 306 19.72 13.40 -6.49
C ALA A 306 20.86 13.11 -5.52
N LEU A 307 21.87 12.35 -5.94
CA LEU A 307 23.03 12.01 -5.14
C LEU A 307 23.86 13.24 -4.75
N GLU A 308 24.12 14.14 -5.71
CA GLU A 308 24.79 15.42 -5.42
C GLU A 308 24.06 16.21 -4.33
N LYS A 309 22.71 16.25 -4.36
CA LYS A 309 21.90 16.91 -3.32
C LYS A 309 21.88 16.15 -2.00
N ILE A 310 21.80 14.82 -2.04
CA ILE A 310 21.88 13.98 -0.84
C ILE A 310 23.19 14.27 -0.11
N LEU A 311 24.32 14.30 -0.82
CA LEU A 311 25.64 14.54 -0.22
C LEU A 311 25.80 16.00 0.25
N ALA A 312 25.33 16.98 -0.53
CA ALA A 312 25.55 18.39 -0.23
C ALA A 312 24.59 18.97 0.83
N ILE A 313 23.35 18.45 0.92
CA ILE A 313 22.29 19.04 1.75
C ILE A 313 21.63 17.97 2.62
N GLY A 314 21.27 16.81 2.05
CA GLY A 314 20.50 15.77 2.74
C GLY A 314 21.19 15.17 3.96
N ILE A 315 22.40 14.66 3.78
CA ILE A 315 23.20 14.07 4.86
C ILE A 315 23.58 15.13 5.90
N PRO A 316 24.11 16.31 5.55
CA PRO A 316 24.36 17.37 6.51
C PRO A 316 23.11 17.77 7.30
N TYR A 317 21.93 17.79 6.68
CA TYR A 317 20.67 18.03 7.37
C TYR A 317 20.36 16.92 8.40
N LEU A 318 20.50 15.64 8.03
CA LEU A 318 20.30 14.52 8.96
C LEU A 318 21.29 14.58 10.13
N GLU A 319 22.55 14.92 9.87
CA GLU A 319 23.59 15.07 10.88
C GLU A 319 23.37 16.30 11.79
N ALA A 320 22.70 17.34 11.29
CA ALA A 320 22.25 18.45 12.14
C ALA A 320 21.06 18.07 13.05
N GLN A 321 20.39 16.93 12.78
CA GLN A 321 19.32 16.37 13.62
C GLN A 321 19.82 15.19 14.48
N ILE A 322 21.11 15.17 14.83
CA ILE A 322 21.65 14.14 15.73
C ILE A 322 20.95 14.24 17.09
N HIS A 323 20.39 13.12 17.52
CA HIS A 323 19.79 12.99 18.83
C HIS A 323 20.90 12.68 19.83
N GLU A 324 20.87 13.37 20.97
CA GLU A 324 21.79 13.10 22.07
C GLU A 324 21.47 11.72 22.67
N SER A 325 22.50 10.89 22.86
CA SER A 325 22.39 9.66 23.64
C SER A 325 22.51 10.01 25.12
N PHE A 326 21.52 9.66 25.93
CA PHE A 326 21.57 9.87 27.38
C PHE A 326 20.79 8.77 28.11
N ASP A 327 21.09 8.56 29.39
CA ASP A 327 20.37 7.60 30.22
C ASP A 327 18.97 8.14 30.55
N LEU A 328 17.97 7.54 29.91
CA LEU A 328 16.56 7.90 30.09
C LEU A 328 16.04 7.53 31.47
N ASN A 329 16.57 6.49 32.12
CA ASN A 329 16.19 6.13 33.49
C ASN A 329 16.69 7.20 34.45
N GLU A 330 17.95 7.61 34.30
CA GLU A 330 18.51 8.70 35.10
C GLU A 330 17.70 9.99 34.93
N ALA A 331 17.28 10.31 33.71
CA ALA A 331 16.46 11.50 33.44
C ALA A 331 15.04 11.40 34.04
N LEU A 332 14.43 10.21 34.04
CA LEU A 332 13.14 9.95 34.70
C LEU A 332 13.27 10.03 36.22
N GLU A 333 14.28 9.41 36.82
CA GLU A 333 14.54 9.48 38.27
C GLU A 333 14.80 10.93 38.72
N GLN A 334 15.49 11.73 37.91
CA GLN A 334 15.78 13.13 38.23
C GLN A 334 14.55 14.04 38.22
N SER A 335 13.64 13.85 37.25
CA SER A 335 12.52 14.77 37.04
C SER A 335 11.19 14.25 37.57
N ALA A 336 10.90 12.97 37.37
CA ALA A 336 9.60 12.37 37.63
C ALA A 336 9.48 11.78 39.05
N ASP A 337 10.53 11.14 39.61
CA ASP A 337 10.46 10.58 40.98
C ASP A 337 10.04 11.64 42.02
N PRO A 338 10.69 12.82 42.11
CA PRO A 338 10.33 13.81 43.13
C PRO A 338 8.89 14.32 42.96
N TYR A 339 8.41 14.42 41.72
CA TYR A 339 7.06 14.86 41.43
C TYR A 339 6.03 13.81 41.83
N TYR A 340 6.20 12.55 41.39
CA TYR A 340 5.23 11.49 41.66
C TYR A 340 5.18 11.04 43.11
N GLU A 341 6.34 11.04 43.80
CA GLU A 341 6.38 10.82 45.25
C GLU A 341 5.57 11.90 45.99
N SER A 342 5.65 13.16 45.57
CA SER A 342 4.94 14.27 46.22
C SER A 342 3.41 14.16 46.16
N ILE A 343 2.87 13.43 45.16
CA ILE A 343 1.44 13.19 44.97
C ILE A 343 1.00 11.75 45.32
N GLY A 344 1.86 10.99 46.02
CA GLY A 344 1.52 9.70 46.62
C GLY A 344 1.63 8.49 45.71
N PHE A 345 2.44 8.57 44.65
CA PHE A 345 2.83 7.43 43.82
C PHE A 345 4.21 6.92 44.25
N SER A 346 4.48 5.64 44.00
CA SER A 346 5.78 5.02 44.26
C SER A 346 6.30 4.32 43.01
N VAL A 347 7.62 4.34 42.83
CA VAL A 347 8.29 3.66 41.72
C VAL A 347 8.19 2.15 41.91
N ARG A 348 7.65 1.43 40.93
CA ARG A 348 7.62 -0.04 40.95
C ARG A 348 8.98 -0.57 40.49
N ARG A 349 9.84 -0.97 41.42
CA ARG A 349 11.21 -1.47 41.13
C ARG A 349 11.20 -2.97 40.81
N GLU A 350 11.00 -3.33 39.56
CA GLU A 350 11.46 -4.64 39.03
C GLU A 350 12.86 -4.43 38.41
N THR A 351 13.73 -5.45 38.44
CA THR A 351 15.14 -5.27 38.07
C THR A 351 15.30 -4.73 36.64
N LEU A 352 16.05 -3.63 36.50
CA LEU A 352 16.33 -2.89 35.27
C LEU A 352 16.68 -3.76 34.05
N ALA A 353 17.34 -4.91 34.29
CA ALA A 353 17.74 -5.87 33.25
C ALA A 353 16.56 -6.60 32.58
N GLN A 354 15.44 -6.82 33.30
CA GLN A 354 14.23 -7.41 32.72
C GLN A 354 13.47 -6.39 31.85
N TRP A 355 13.58 -5.10 32.17
CA TRP A 355 12.91 -3.99 31.48
C TRP A 355 13.49 -3.69 30.10
N MET A 356 14.81 -3.90 29.91
CA MET A 356 15.45 -3.66 28.62
C MET A 356 15.11 -4.68 27.52
N SER A 357 14.54 -5.84 27.90
CA SER A 357 14.28 -6.94 26.94
C SER A 357 12.93 -6.84 26.19
N GLN A 358 12.03 -5.93 26.58
CA GLN A 358 10.67 -5.82 26.01
C GLN A 358 10.30 -4.41 25.47
N GLY A 359 11.29 -3.51 25.35
CA GLY A 359 11.08 -2.07 25.16
C GLY A 359 10.97 -1.39 26.53
N ALA A 360 11.76 -0.35 26.77
CA ALA A 360 11.93 0.21 28.11
C ALA A 360 10.58 0.73 28.66
N GLU A 361 10.04 0.01 29.64
CA GLU A 361 8.85 0.39 30.39
C GLU A 361 9.27 0.85 31.80
N PHE A 362 9.01 2.10 32.14
CA PHE A 362 9.22 2.66 33.49
C PHE A 362 7.84 2.99 34.10
N GLY A 363 7.62 2.78 35.40
CA GLY A 363 6.28 3.00 35.94
C GLY A 363 6.17 3.39 37.42
N TYR A 364 5.12 4.15 37.68
CA TYR A 364 4.73 4.63 39.01
C TYR A 364 3.35 4.07 39.35
N GLU A 365 3.14 3.67 40.59
CA GLU A 365 1.85 3.14 41.04
C GLU A 365 1.44 3.62 42.43
N ASN A 366 0.13 3.65 42.64
CA ASN A 366 -0.50 3.73 43.95
C ASN A 366 -1.64 2.69 44.03
N ASN A 367 -2.44 2.75 45.09
CA ASN A 367 -3.51 1.77 45.35
C ASN A 367 -4.61 1.69 44.28
N LYS A 368 -4.68 2.62 43.31
CA LYS A 368 -5.77 2.70 42.34
C LYS A 368 -5.30 2.89 40.89
N PHE A 369 -4.18 3.57 40.69
CA PHE A 369 -3.70 4.00 39.39
C PHE A 369 -2.25 3.60 39.17
N ARG A 370 -1.90 3.35 37.90
CA ARG A 370 -0.51 3.20 37.47
C ARG A 370 -0.24 4.03 36.22
N ILE A 371 0.92 4.69 36.23
CA ILE A 371 1.48 5.50 35.14
C ILE A 371 2.63 4.69 34.52
N ILE A 372 2.60 4.45 33.21
CA ILE A 372 3.62 3.66 32.51
C ILE A 372 4.22 4.51 31.40
N TYR A 373 5.53 4.62 31.39
CA TYR A 373 6.34 5.25 30.38
C TYR A 373 6.91 4.17 29.49
N LYS A 374 6.55 4.14 28.21
CA LYS A 374 7.05 3.15 27.25
C LYS A 374 7.78 3.82 26.11
N MET A 375 8.98 3.34 25.83
CA MET A 375 9.74 3.76 24.66
C MET A 375 9.62 2.71 23.55
N GLU A 376 9.38 3.16 22.33
CA GLU A 376 9.48 2.28 21.16
C GLU A 376 10.93 2.19 20.71
N SER A 377 11.43 0.97 20.46
CA SER A 377 12.85 0.69 20.19
C SER A 377 13.46 1.44 19.00
N ASN A 378 12.63 2.05 18.16
CA ASN A 378 13.02 2.67 16.89
C ASN A 378 12.70 4.16 16.81
N ARG A 379 12.29 4.79 17.93
CA ARG A 379 11.85 6.18 17.97
C ARG A 379 12.31 6.87 19.25
N THR A 380 12.70 8.13 19.16
CA THR A 380 12.92 9.01 20.32
C THR A 380 11.60 9.57 20.82
N CYS A 381 10.67 8.66 21.12
CA CYS A 381 9.40 9.00 21.70
C CYS A 381 9.14 8.21 22.98
N LEU A 382 8.50 8.89 23.92
CA LEU A 382 7.99 8.31 25.16
C LEU A 382 6.47 8.37 25.14
N ASN A 383 5.86 7.20 25.22
CA ASN A 383 4.43 7.07 25.42
C ASN A 383 4.13 6.99 26.92
N ILE A 384 3.24 7.83 27.43
CA ILE A 384 2.78 7.79 28.82
C ILE A 384 1.39 7.19 28.84
N TYR A 385 1.21 6.07 29.54
CA TYR A 385 -0.06 5.40 29.73
C TYR A 385 -0.58 5.62 31.13
N LEU A 386 -1.89 5.80 31.23
CA LEU A 386 -2.63 5.73 32.48
C LEU A 386 -3.39 4.41 32.53
N THR A 387 -3.41 3.79 33.70
CA THR A 387 -4.13 2.55 33.99
C THR A 387 -4.86 2.67 35.31
N HIS A 388 -6.03 2.03 35.42
CA HIS A 388 -6.78 1.86 36.66
C HIS A 388 -6.72 0.38 37.05
N GLN A 389 -6.41 0.05 38.30
CA GLN A 389 -6.17 -1.35 38.73
C GLN A 389 -7.43 -2.24 38.60
N GLU A 390 -8.62 -1.67 38.75
CA GLU A 390 -9.87 -2.44 38.82
C GLU A 390 -10.81 -2.29 37.60
N GLU A 391 -10.84 -1.14 36.92
CA GLU A 391 -11.88 -0.82 35.92
C GLU A 391 -11.37 0.11 34.81
N ARG A 392 -11.19 -0.45 33.63
CA ARG A 392 -10.75 0.29 32.44
C ARG A 392 -11.83 1.19 31.84
N SER A 393 -13.08 0.72 31.83
CA SER A 393 -14.23 1.45 31.30
C SER A 393 -14.36 2.82 31.95
N TYR A 394 -14.15 2.87 33.26
CA TYR A 394 -14.15 4.09 34.07
C TYR A 394 -13.09 5.10 33.60
N LEU A 395 -11.85 4.64 33.40
CA LEU A 395 -10.75 5.48 32.91
C LEU A 395 -11.06 6.03 31.51
N ILE A 396 -11.59 5.20 30.61
CA ILE A 396 -11.97 5.62 29.25
C ILE A 396 -13.10 6.67 29.29
N SER A 397 -14.16 6.45 30.09
CA SER A 397 -15.30 7.37 30.14
C SER A 397 -14.89 8.75 30.65
N VAL A 398 -14.06 8.79 31.69
CA VAL A 398 -13.63 10.05 32.31
C VAL A 398 -12.68 10.83 31.40
N LEU A 399 -11.70 10.16 30.79
CA LEU A 399 -10.78 10.80 29.86
C LEU A 399 -11.48 11.29 28.58
N SER A 400 -12.50 10.56 28.10
CA SER A 400 -13.35 11.02 26.98
C SER A 400 -14.12 12.29 27.35
N GLU A 401 -14.71 12.35 28.55
CA GLU A 401 -15.42 13.53 29.06
C GLU A 401 -14.48 14.73 29.20
N MET A 402 -13.26 14.54 29.70
CA MET A 402 -12.27 15.61 29.80
C MET A 402 -11.85 16.15 28.41
N MET A 403 -11.75 15.29 27.40
CA MET A 403 -11.49 15.70 26.01
C MET A 403 -12.63 16.49 25.39
N GLU A 404 -13.88 16.01 25.54
CA GLU A 404 -15.07 16.69 25.02
C GLU A 404 -15.20 18.11 25.60
N ASN A 405 -14.78 18.29 26.85
CA ASN A 405 -14.76 19.58 27.54
C ASN A 405 -13.50 20.43 27.26
N GLY A 406 -12.58 19.97 26.40
CA GLY A 406 -11.36 20.69 26.04
C GLY A 406 -10.35 20.83 27.19
N LEU A 407 -10.43 19.99 28.22
CA LEU A 407 -9.55 20.02 29.39
C LEU A 407 -8.21 19.32 29.13
N LEU A 408 -8.12 18.51 28.06
CA LEU A 408 -6.91 17.82 27.64
C LEU A 408 -6.53 18.24 26.21
N PRO A 409 -5.29 18.68 25.95
CA PRO A 409 -4.88 19.20 24.64
C PRO A 409 -4.59 18.13 23.56
N PHE A 410 -4.92 16.85 23.77
CA PHE A 410 -4.46 15.75 22.91
C PHE A 410 -5.52 14.67 22.68
N LYS A 411 -5.29 13.81 21.68
CA LYS A 411 -6.16 12.70 21.30
C LYS A 411 -5.53 11.37 21.73
N PHE A 412 -6.24 10.58 22.55
CA PHE A 412 -5.82 9.22 22.88
C PHE A 412 -5.84 8.31 21.64
N LYS A 413 -4.77 7.55 21.42
CA LYS A 413 -4.69 6.48 20.40
C LYS A 413 -4.47 5.13 21.11
N ASN A 414 -4.91 4.05 20.46
CA ASN A 414 -4.72 2.65 20.89
C ASN A 414 -5.23 2.27 22.29
N TYR A 415 -6.41 1.66 22.32
CA TYR A 415 -6.99 1.04 23.52
C TYR A 415 -6.57 -0.45 23.60
N ARG A 416 -5.39 -0.77 24.15
CA ARG A 416 -5.05 -2.16 24.55
C ARG A 416 -5.61 -2.47 25.95
N ALA A 417 -5.75 -3.74 26.28
CA ALA A 417 -6.72 -4.32 27.21
C ALA A 417 -6.94 -3.66 28.59
N LEU A 418 -6.05 -2.80 29.12
CA LEU A 418 -6.22 -2.01 30.36
C LEU A 418 -5.50 -0.63 30.35
N GLU A 419 -4.92 -0.21 29.23
CA GLU A 419 -4.02 0.96 29.12
C GLU A 419 -4.61 2.04 28.23
N VAL A 420 -4.47 3.30 28.64
CA VAL A 420 -4.87 4.48 27.86
C VAL A 420 -3.66 5.38 27.64
N GLU A 421 -3.24 5.52 26.36
CA GLU A 421 -2.08 6.34 25.96
C GLU A 421 -2.38 7.83 26.14
N ALA A 422 -1.98 8.39 27.28
CA ALA A 422 -2.22 9.77 27.66
C ALA A 422 -1.27 10.76 26.98
N TYR A 423 -0.01 10.42 26.77
CA TYR A 423 0.93 11.35 26.15
C TYR A 423 1.88 10.70 25.19
N PHE A 424 2.21 11.45 24.15
CA PHE A 424 3.28 11.15 23.22
C PHE A 424 4.32 12.27 23.30
N LEU A 425 5.54 11.94 23.71
CA LEU A 425 6.64 12.90 23.85
C LEU A 425 7.78 12.56 22.89
N ALA A 426 7.92 13.30 21.80
CA ALA A 426 9.13 13.26 20.97
C ALA A 426 10.19 14.23 21.51
N PHE A 427 11.46 13.82 21.52
CA PHE A 427 12.58 14.60 22.05
C PHE A 427 13.88 14.37 21.27
N ARG A 428 14.77 15.37 21.26
CA ARG A 428 16.10 15.25 20.63
C ARG A 428 17.27 15.15 21.61
N ASN A 429 17.10 15.64 22.82
CA ASN A 429 18.15 15.73 23.83
C ASN A 429 17.58 15.68 25.24
N LYS A 430 18.45 15.53 26.25
CA LYS A 430 18.04 15.39 27.66
C LYS A 430 17.22 16.60 28.14
N ALA A 431 17.59 17.81 27.73
CA ALA A 431 16.90 19.02 28.13
C ALA A 431 15.48 19.12 27.53
N GLU A 432 15.31 18.82 26.24
CA GLU A 432 13.99 18.74 25.60
C GLU A 432 13.13 17.65 26.23
N PHE A 433 13.73 16.49 26.55
CA PHE A 433 13.05 15.40 27.23
C PHE A 433 12.49 15.85 28.59
N ILE A 434 13.34 16.39 29.46
CA ILE A 434 12.94 16.85 30.80
C ILE A 434 11.87 17.94 30.71
N SER A 435 12.10 18.97 29.90
CA SER A 435 11.14 20.07 29.77
C SER A 435 9.77 19.62 29.26
N ARG A 436 9.73 18.70 28.29
CA ARG A 436 8.47 18.14 27.79
C ARG A 436 7.79 17.24 28.80
N LEU A 437 8.56 16.42 29.51
CA LEU A 437 8.07 15.56 30.58
C LEU A 437 7.41 16.39 31.69
N GLU A 438 8.09 17.43 32.17
CA GLU A 438 7.56 18.36 33.17
C GLU A 438 6.30 19.08 32.69
N GLY A 439 6.24 19.41 31.40
CA GLY A 439 5.03 19.95 30.77
C GLY A 439 3.82 19.02 30.82
N THR A 440 4.00 17.71 31.01
CA THR A 440 2.88 16.74 31.12
C THR A 440 2.29 16.66 32.52
N TYR A 441 3.08 16.99 33.55
CA TYR A 441 2.71 16.80 34.96
C TYR A 441 1.37 17.44 35.33
N PRO A 442 1.08 18.72 35.01
CA PRO A 442 -0.17 19.36 35.44
C PRO A 442 -1.42 18.67 34.89
N TYR A 443 -1.32 18.06 33.72
CA TYR A 443 -2.44 17.40 33.08
C TYR A 443 -2.65 15.98 33.61
N ILE A 444 -1.57 15.27 33.93
CA ILE A 444 -1.64 13.97 34.62
C ILE A 444 -2.28 14.18 35.99
N GLU A 445 -1.86 15.19 36.73
CA GLU A 445 -2.47 15.57 38.01
C GLU A 445 -3.93 16.01 37.86
N LEU A 446 -4.27 16.78 36.82
CA LEU A 446 -5.66 17.14 36.53
C LEU A 446 -6.51 15.89 36.28
N ALA A 447 -6.01 14.94 35.48
CA ALA A 447 -6.71 13.69 35.20
C ALA A 447 -6.91 12.85 36.46
N LEU A 448 -5.86 12.68 37.28
CA LEU A 448 -5.93 11.95 38.54
C LEU A 448 -6.90 12.61 39.53
N ASN A 449 -6.86 13.94 39.67
CA ASN A 449 -7.79 14.69 40.51
C ASN A 449 -9.24 14.56 40.04
N TYR A 450 -9.47 14.55 38.72
CA TYR A 450 -10.80 14.38 38.16
C TYR A 450 -11.33 12.96 38.40
N LEU A 451 -10.48 11.95 38.24
CA LEU A 451 -10.78 10.54 38.55
C LEU A 451 -11.09 10.36 40.04
N GLN A 452 -10.35 11.00 40.95
CA GLN A 452 -10.63 10.91 42.39
C GLN A 452 -11.94 11.58 42.80
N LYS A 453 -12.35 12.65 42.11
CA LYS A 453 -13.58 13.41 42.43
C LYS A 453 -14.86 12.82 41.85
N ASN A 454 -14.77 11.90 40.90
CA ASN A 454 -15.93 11.34 40.20
C ASN A 454 -16.00 9.81 40.31
N PRO A 455 -15.95 9.19 41.50
CA PRO A 455 -15.89 7.72 41.65
C PRO A 455 -17.17 6.98 41.23
N ALA A 456 -18.23 7.68 40.80
CA ALA A 456 -19.60 7.16 40.73
C ALA A 456 -20.20 7.07 39.30
N LYS A 457 -19.37 6.93 38.26
CA LYS A 457 -19.85 6.62 36.89
C LYS A 457 -19.36 5.23 36.42
N ALA A 458 -19.34 4.26 37.33
CA ALA A 458 -19.12 2.84 37.04
C ALA A 458 -20.44 2.12 36.82
#